data_AF-A0A954LR85-F1
#
_entry.id   AF-A0A954LR85-F1
#
_cell.length_a   1.000
_cell.length_b   1.000
_cell.length_c   1.000
_cell.angle_alpha   90.00
_cell.angle_beta   90.00
_cell.angle_gamma   90.00
#
_symmetry.space_group_name_H-M   'P 1'
#
loop_
_entity.id
_entity.type
_entity.pdbx_description
1 polymer ?
#
loop_
_entity_poly.entity_id
_entity_poly.type
_entity_poly.pdbx_seq_one_letter_code
_entity_poly.pdbx_strand_id
1 'polypeptide(L)'
;MPNPLIEILKQNSKPLQPIPAGLTPKLVTLPGIRGVIFDIYGTLLISGSGDVGTADESQHDSAFRTALINIGINLPDDAPTTLLQEEIQSVHRESKAKGIDYPEVEIREIWNRVLGRLG
;
A
#
# COMPACT_ATOMS: atom_id res chain seq x y z
N MET A 1 -31.11 -23.31 1.68
CA MET A 1 -30.09 -23.42 0.63
C MET A 1 -28.74 -23.06 1.25
N PRO A 2 -27.61 -23.69 0.87
CA PRO A 2 -26.29 -23.29 1.35
C PRO A 2 -26.00 -21.82 0.99
N ASN A 3 -25.20 -21.13 1.80
CA ASN A 3 -24.80 -19.74 1.50
C ASN A 3 -23.81 -19.74 0.32
N PRO A 4 -24.09 -19.04 -0.80
CA PRO A 4 -23.22 -19.01 -1.98
C PRO A 4 -21.77 -18.58 -1.66
N LEU A 5 -21.58 -17.67 -0.69
CA LEU A 5 -20.25 -17.22 -0.28
C LEU A 5 -19.44 -18.34 0.37
N ILE A 6 -20.09 -19.21 1.16
CA ILE A 6 -19.43 -20.37 1.78
C ILE A 6 -18.97 -21.36 0.72
N GLU A 7 -19.76 -21.55 -0.34
CA GLU A 7 -19.40 -22.45 -1.43
C GLU A 7 -18.22 -21.92 -2.24
N ILE A 8 -18.22 -20.63 -2.58
CA ILE A 8 -17.09 -19.97 -3.26
C ILE A 8 -15.81 -20.12 -2.44
N LEU A 9 -15.87 -19.84 -1.13
CA LEU A 9 -14.70 -19.98 -0.25
C LEU A 9 -14.19 -21.42 -0.25
N LYS A 10 -15.07 -22.42 -0.10
CA LYS A 10 -14.66 -23.83 -0.09
C LYS A 10 -14.07 -24.29 -1.43
N GLN A 11 -14.61 -23.82 -2.54
CA GLN A 11 -14.10 -24.16 -3.87
C GLN A 11 -12.71 -23.58 -4.13
N ASN A 12 -12.41 -22.41 -3.56
CA ASN A 12 -11.16 -21.69 -3.79
C ASN A 12 -10.12 -21.88 -2.67
N SER A 13 -10.51 -22.37 -1.49
CA SER A 13 -9.62 -22.63 -0.36
C SER A 13 -9.13 -24.07 -0.39
N LYS A 14 -8.11 -24.35 -1.21
CA LYS A 14 -7.40 -25.63 -1.21
C LYS A 14 -6.16 -25.52 -0.32
N PRO A 15 -5.80 -26.57 0.44
CA PRO A 15 -4.55 -26.59 1.19
C PRO A 15 -3.37 -26.30 0.26
N LEU A 16 -2.59 -25.27 0.59
CA LEU A 16 -1.35 -24.98 -0.11
C LEU A 16 -0.23 -25.78 0.54
N GLN A 17 0.59 -26.44 -0.29
CA GLN A 17 1.84 -27.00 0.18
C GLN A 17 2.87 -25.88 0.28
N PRO A 18 3.63 -25.77 1.39
CA PRO A 18 4.71 -24.80 1.49
C PRO A 18 5.71 -24.99 0.35
N ILE A 19 6.04 -23.91 -0.35
CA ILE A 19 7.14 -23.93 -1.33
C ILE A 19 8.45 -23.86 -0.54
N PRO A 20 9.42 -24.77 -0.79
CA PRO A 20 10.71 -24.72 -0.10
C PRO A 20 11.39 -23.36 -0.28
N ALA A 21 11.76 -22.71 0.81
CA ALA A 21 12.37 -21.38 0.78
C ALA A 21 13.79 -21.38 0.17
N GLY A 22 14.41 -22.56 -0.04
CA GLY A 22 15.80 -22.67 -0.49
C GLY A 22 16.83 -22.15 0.54
N LEU A 23 16.39 -21.86 1.76
CA LEU A 23 17.21 -21.29 2.83
C LEU A 23 17.54 -22.36 3.86
N THR A 24 18.79 -22.36 4.34
CA THR A 24 19.19 -23.14 5.51
C THR A 24 18.70 -22.42 6.77
N PRO A 25 17.87 -23.05 7.63
CA PRO A 25 17.45 -22.44 8.88
C PRO A 25 18.66 -22.11 9.76
N LYS A 26 18.81 -20.85 10.17
CA LYS A 26 19.76 -20.41 11.19
C LYS A 26 18.98 -20.01 12.43
N LEU A 27 18.44 -20.99 13.15
CA LEU A 27 17.71 -20.75 14.37
C LEU A 27 18.69 -20.75 15.55
N VAL A 28 18.71 -19.64 16.30
CA VAL A 28 19.33 -19.60 17.62
C VAL A 28 18.31 -20.14 18.62
N THR A 29 18.70 -21.10 19.44
CA THR A 29 17.84 -21.56 20.53
C THR A 29 17.71 -20.44 21.56
N LEU A 30 16.48 -20.03 21.86
CA LEU A 30 16.20 -19.06 22.91
C LEU A 30 15.77 -19.82 24.18
N PRO A 31 16.68 -20.08 25.14
CA PRO A 31 16.36 -20.84 26.33
C PRO A 31 15.28 -20.15 27.16
N GLY A 32 14.33 -20.93 27.69
CA GLY A 32 13.23 -20.42 28.51
C GLY A 32 12.00 -19.91 27.74
N ILE A 33 12.06 -19.82 26.41
CA ILE A 33 10.89 -19.47 25.59
C ILE A 33 9.97 -20.67 25.44
N ARG A 34 8.70 -20.54 25.86
CA ARG A 34 7.67 -21.60 25.79
C ARG A 34 6.67 -21.42 24.64
N GLY A 35 6.76 -20.33 23.89
CA GLY A 35 5.89 -20.04 22.76
C GLY A 35 6.46 -18.93 21.89
N VAL A 36 6.20 -19.01 20.59
CA VAL A 36 6.56 -18.01 19.59
C VAL A 36 5.28 -17.64 18.85
N ILE A 37 4.97 -16.36 18.83
CA ILE A 37 3.83 -15.83 18.09
C ILE A 37 4.40 -15.08 16.89
N PHE A 38 4.07 -15.56 15.70
CA PHE A 38 4.39 -14.86 14.46
C PHE A 38 3.24 -13.91 14.15
N ASP A 39 3.55 -12.63 14.09
CA ASP A 39 2.62 -11.64 13.59
C ASP A 39 2.74 -11.53 12.07
N ILE A 40 1.59 -11.46 11.41
CA ILE A 40 1.50 -11.07 10.01
C ILE A 40 1.08 -9.61 10.05
N TYR A 41 1.86 -8.72 9.45
CA TYR A 41 1.60 -7.28 9.42
C TYR A 41 0.11 -6.97 9.20
N GLY A 42 -0.52 -6.32 10.17
CA GLY A 42 -1.98 -6.05 10.17
C GLY A 42 -2.86 -7.08 10.89
N THR A 43 -2.30 -8.08 11.59
CA THR A 43 -3.08 -9.15 12.26
C THR A 43 -3.04 -9.05 13.79
N LEU A 44 -1.86 -8.98 14.42
CA LEU A 44 -1.71 -8.80 15.88
C LEU A 44 -1.17 -7.42 16.25
N LEU A 45 -0.23 -6.87 15.47
CA LEU A 45 0.21 -5.48 15.58
C LEU A 45 -0.22 -4.71 14.34
N ILE A 46 -1.01 -3.68 14.57
CA ILE A 46 -1.42 -2.72 13.55
C ILE A 46 -0.59 -1.45 13.76
N SER A 47 0.01 -0.92 12.70
CA SER A 47 0.69 0.38 12.76
C SER A 47 -0.29 1.48 13.14
N GLY A 48 0.15 2.46 13.94
CA GLY A 48 -0.68 3.62 14.30
C GLY A 48 -1.07 4.50 13.10
N SER A 49 -0.40 4.33 11.96
CA SER A 49 -0.78 4.87 10.65
C SER A 49 -1.91 4.08 9.97
N GLY A 50 -2.76 3.42 10.77
CA GLY A 50 -3.76 2.45 10.34
C GLY A 50 -4.57 2.95 9.15
N ASP A 51 -4.76 2.04 8.19
CA ASP A 51 -5.43 2.22 6.91
C ASP A 51 -4.72 3.13 5.89
N VAL A 52 -4.36 2.53 4.76
CA VAL A 52 -4.02 3.23 3.53
C VAL A 52 -5.32 3.82 2.97
N GLY A 53 -5.80 4.93 3.55
CA GLY A 53 -6.98 5.63 3.04
C GLY A 53 -7.88 6.34 4.06
N THR A 54 -7.68 6.17 5.37
CA THR A 54 -8.55 6.83 6.39
C THR A 54 -7.82 7.77 7.34
N ALA A 55 -6.50 7.97 7.16
CA ALA A 55 -5.79 9.05 7.84
C ALA A 55 -6.33 10.41 7.39
N ASP A 56 -6.55 11.29 8.37
CA ASP A 56 -7.10 12.64 8.25
C ASP A 56 -6.49 13.38 7.05
N GLU A 57 -7.32 13.75 6.07
CA GLU A 57 -6.90 14.38 4.81
C GLU A 57 -6.00 15.61 5.07
N SER A 58 -6.23 16.30 6.20
CA SER A 58 -5.43 17.45 6.64
C SER A 58 -3.96 17.11 6.99
N GLN A 59 -3.68 15.88 7.46
CA GLN A 59 -2.32 15.46 7.81
C GLN A 59 -1.49 15.16 6.55
N HIS A 60 -2.12 14.63 5.49
CA HIS A 60 -1.44 14.34 4.23
C HIS A 60 -0.91 15.60 3.55
N ASP A 61 -1.70 16.68 3.53
CA ASP A 61 -1.29 17.98 2.96
C ASP A 61 -0.05 18.55 3.65
N SER A 62 -0.03 18.50 4.99
CA SER A 62 1.08 19.04 5.77
C SER A 62 2.39 18.26 5.54
N ALA A 63 2.32 16.92 5.50
CA ALA A 63 3.47 16.06 5.27
C ALA A 63 4.02 16.25 3.85
N PHE A 64 3.13 16.34 2.86
CA PHE A 64 3.52 16.56 1.47
C PHE A 64 4.21 17.93 1.29
N ARG A 65 3.62 19.00 1.83
CA ARG A 65 4.22 20.34 1.81
C ARG A 65 5.59 20.34 2.47
N THR A 66 5.71 19.72 3.64
CA THR A 66 6.98 19.62 4.37
C THR A 66 8.05 18.90 3.55
N ALA A 67 7.69 17.80 2.89
CA ALA A 67 8.62 17.06 2.04
C ALA A 67 9.16 17.91 0.88
N LEU A 68 8.29 18.70 0.24
CA LEU A 68 8.69 19.58 -0.87
C LEU A 68 9.53 20.78 -0.42
N ILE A 69 9.17 21.41 0.70
CA ILE A 69 9.96 22.49 1.30
C ILE A 69 11.38 22.00 1.63
N ASN A 70 11.51 20.79 2.18
CA ASN A 70 12.80 20.21 2.54
C ASN A 70 13.74 19.97 1.33
N ILE A 71 13.19 19.88 0.11
CA ILE A 71 13.98 19.77 -1.13
C ILE A 71 14.05 21.09 -1.91
N GLY A 72 13.61 22.20 -1.31
CA GLY A 72 13.69 23.54 -1.89
C GLY A 72 12.59 23.89 -2.90
N ILE A 73 11.53 23.09 -2.98
CA ILE A 73 10.37 23.38 -3.85
C ILE A 73 9.34 24.15 -3.03
N ASN A 74 9.13 25.42 -3.38
CA ASN A 74 8.15 26.29 -2.73
C ASN A 74 6.85 26.27 -3.55
N LEU A 75 5.75 25.80 -2.94
CA LEU A 75 4.47 25.70 -3.62
C LEU A 75 3.60 26.95 -3.42
N PRO A 76 2.80 27.34 -4.41
CA PRO A 76 1.61 28.17 -4.19
C PRO A 76 0.66 27.50 -3.18
N ASP A 77 -0.27 28.28 -2.62
CA ASP A 77 -1.18 27.83 -1.55
C ASP A 77 -2.18 26.74 -1.95
N ASP A 78 -2.14 26.26 -3.20
CA ASP A 78 -3.09 25.29 -3.72
C ASP A 78 -2.57 23.84 -3.54
N ALA A 79 -3.39 23.01 -2.90
CA ALA A 79 -3.05 21.74 -2.26
C ALA A 79 -2.21 20.75 -3.12
N PRO A 80 -0.94 20.50 -2.78
CA PRO A 80 -0.08 19.54 -3.50
C PRO A 80 -0.64 18.12 -3.64
N THR A 81 -1.43 17.69 -2.67
CA THR A 81 -2.06 16.37 -2.61
C THR A 81 -3.12 16.20 -3.69
N THR A 82 -3.81 17.28 -4.07
CA THR A 82 -4.75 17.28 -5.19
C THR A 82 -4.06 16.94 -6.51
N LEU A 83 -2.88 17.53 -6.77
CA LEU A 83 -2.10 17.22 -8.00
C LEU A 83 -1.67 15.75 -8.07
N LEU A 84 -1.21 15.19 -6.94
CA LEU A 84 -0.86 13.76 -6.87
C LEU A 84 -2.08 12.88 -7.16
N GLN A 85 -3.23 13.19 -6.55
CA GLN A 85 -4.45 12.42 -6.71
C GLN A 85 -5.01 12.51 -8.14
N GLU A 86 -4.98 13.70 -8.74
CA GLU A 86 -5.40 13.94 -10.12
C GLU A 86 -4.55 13.11 -11.11
N GLU A 87 -3.24 13.05 -10.90
CA GLU A 87 -2.34 12.29 -11.78
C GLU A 87 -2.59 10.78 -11.65
N ILE A 88 -2.77 10.26 -10.43
CA ILE A 88 -3.16 8.84 -10.21
C ILE A 88 -4.47 8.53 -10.93
N GLN A 89 -5.48 9.40 -10.79
CA GLN A 89 -6.76 9.21 -11.46
C GLN A 89 -6.63 9.27 -12.99
N SER A 90 -5.76 10.11 -13.52
CA SER A 90 -5.49 10.17 -14.96
C SER A 90 -4.92 8.85 -15.48
N VAL A 91 -3.91 8.32 -14.80
CA VAL A 91 -3.30 7.02 -15.17
C VAL A 91 -4.30 5.88 -15.03
N HIS A 92 -5.14 5.87 -13.99
CA HIS A 92 -6.21 4.88 -13.86
C HIS A 92 -7.22 4.94 -15.02
N ARG A 93 -7.62 6.15 -15.47
CA ARG A 93 -8.51 6.31 -16.61
C ARG A 93 -7.89 5.78 -17.90
N GLU A 94 -6.62 6.07 -18.14
CA GLU A 94 -5.88 5.58 -19.31
C GLU A 94 -5.73 4.05 -19.30
N SER A 95 -5.41 3.45 -18.16
CA SER A 95 -5.28 2.00 -18.01
C SER A 95 -6.62 1.28 -18.17
N LYS A 96 -7.71 1.83 -17.64
CA LYS A 96 -9.06 1.31 -17.87
C LYS A 96 -9.47 1.39 -19.33
N ALA A 97 -9.16 2.49 -20.01
CA ALA A 97 -9.40 2.62 -21.45
C ALA A 97 -8.62 1.59 -22.29
N LYS A 98 -7.51 1.05 -21.75
CA LYS A 98 -6.74 -0.06 -22.34
C LYS A 98 -7.25 -1.45 -21.93
N GLY A 99 -8.37 -1.54 -21.20
CA GLY A 99 -8.99 -2.81 -20.80
C GLY A 99 -8.46 -3.41 -19.49
N ILE A 100 -7.79 -2.62 -18.64
CA ILE A 100 -7.35 -3.08 -17.32
C ILE A 100 -8.40 -2.70 -16.27
N ASP A 101 -9.12 -3.68 -15.73
CA ASP A 101 -10.25 -3.45 -14.80
C ASP A 101 -9.81 -2.85 -13.46
N TYR A 102 -8.68 -3.31 -12.93
CA TYR A 102 -8.09 -2.90 -11.66
C TYR A 102 -6.69 -2.34 -11.91
N PRO A 103 -6.60 -1.08 -12.38
CA PRO A 103 -5.33 -0.48 -12.69
C PRO A 103 -4.53 -0.22 -11.41
N GLU A 104 -3.24 -0.54 -11.45
CA GLU A 104 -2.25 -0.15 -10.45
C GLU A 104 -1.36 0.95 -11.04
N VAL A 105 -0.76 1.78 -10.18
CA VAL A 105 0.18 2.84 -10.58
C VAL A 105 1.59 2.54 -10.08
N GLU A 106 2.60 2.91 -10.87
CA GLU A 106 3.96 3.03 -10.36
C GLU A 106 4.11 4.40 -9.69
N ILE A 107 4.02 4.43 -8.36
CA ILE A 107 3.97 5.68 -7.59
C ILE A 107 5.19 6.59 -7.85
N ARG A 108 6.36 6.02 -8.19
CA ARG A 108 7.56 6.81 -8.50
C ARG A 108 7.41 7.59 -9.80
N GLU A 109 6.74 7.01 -10.80
CA GLU A 109 6.46 7.70 -12.06
C GLU A 109 5.47 8.85 -11.85
N ILE A 110 4.44 8.64 -11.03
CA ILE A 110 3.48 9.68 -10.66
C ILE A 110 4.22 10.85 -10.00
N TRP A 111 5.10 10.57 -9.02
CA TRP A 111 5.91 11.60 -8.37
C TRP A 111 6.76 12.40 -9.37
N ASN A 112 7.42 11.73 -10.32
CA ASN A 112 8.20 12.43 -11.35
C ASN A 112 7.34 13.38 -12.20
N ARG A 113 6.11 12.96 -12.57
CA ARG A 113 5.19 13.80 -13.33
C ARG A 113 4.69 14.99 -12.53
N VAL A 114 4.34 14.77 -11.25
CA VAL A 114 3.88 15.83 -10.36
C VAL A 114 4.99 16.86 -10.13
N LEU A 115 6.21 16.40 -9.81
CA LEU A 115 7.36 17.28 -9.62
C LEU A 115 7.69 18.07 -10.90
N GLY A 116 7.68 17.41 -12.07
CA GLY A 116 7.92 18.11 -13.34
C GLY A 116 6.84 19.12 -13.74
N ARG A 117 5.64 19.08 -13.14
CA ARG A 117 4.62 20.14 -13.30
C ARG A 117 4.84 21.32 -12.36
N LEU A 118 5.56 21.10 -11.26
CA LEU A 118 5.82 22.07 -10.21
C LEU A 118 7.16 22.81 -10.40
N GLY A 119 8.06 22.29 -11.25
CA GLY A 119 9.34 22.92 -11.62
C GLY A 119 10.14 22.09 -12.62
#